data_AF-A0A3D3ITS5-F1
#
_entry.id   AF-A0A3D3ITS5-F1
#
_cell.length_a   1.000
_cell.length_b   1.000
_cell.length_c   1.000
_cell.angle_alpha   90.00
_cell.angle_beta   90.00
_cell.angle_gamma   90.00
#
_symmetry.space_group_name_H-M   'P 1'
#
loop_
_entity.id
_entity.type
_entity.pdbx_description
1 polymer ?
#
loop_
_entity_poly.entity_id
_entity_poly.type
_entity_poly.pdbx_seq_one_letter_code
_entity_poly.pdbx_strand_id
1 'polypeptide(L)' 'MTTRIAISGMGRIGRLCLRAVFELGRDDIEVVALNNRGRIDTFVHLFKYDSVHGRFNGEVSHDHNSITINGKKIPVL' A
#
# COMPACT_ATOMS: atom_id res chain seq x y z
N MET A 1 -19.50 8.49 -5.40
CA MET A 1 -19.47 7.25 -4.58
C MET A 1 -18.06 6.69 -4.69
N THR A 2 -17.42 6.38 -3.57
CA THR A 2 -16.04 5.86 -3.54
C THR A 2 -16.09 4.34 -3.50
N THR A 3 -15.35 3.70 -4.40
CA THR A 3 -15.24 2.23 -4.48
C THR A 3 -14.26 1.76 -3.42
N ARG A 4 -14.73 0.90 -2.52
CA ARG A 4 -13.93 0.37 -1.40
C ARG A 4 -13.37 -0.99 -1.78
N ILE A 5 -12.06 -1.14 -1.75
CA ILE A 5 -11.36 -2.36 -2.16
C ILE A 5 -10.43 -2.87 -1.07
N ALA A 6 -10.25 -4.18 -1.02
CA ALA A 6 -9.16 -4.82 -0.29
C ALA A 6 -8.18 -5.45 -1.29
N ILE A 7 -6.89 -5.46 -0.97
CA ILE A 7 -5.87 -6.09 -1.81
C ILE A 7 -5.36 -7.33 -1.10
N SER A 8 -5.61 -8.50 -1.69
CA SER A 8 -5.09 -9.77 -1.19
C SER A 8 -3.83 -10.16 -1.96
N GLY A 9 -2.70 -10.21 -1.25
CA GLY A 9 -1.40 -10.56 -1.82
C GLY A 9 -0.56 -9.32 -2.16
N MET A 10 0.48 -9.08 -1.35
CA MET A 10 1.41 -7.95 -1.50
C MET A 10 2.67 -8.27 -2.30
N GLY A 11 2.48 -9.07 -3.35
CA GLY A 11 3.48 -9.31 -4.39
C GLY A 11 3.68 -8.08 -5.29
N ARG A 12 4.30 -8.28 -6.45
CA ARG A 12 4.63 -7.17 -7.35
C ARG A 12 3.39 -6.37 -7.79
N ILE A 13 2.36 -7.05 -8.27
CA ILE A 13 1.14 -6.40 -8.75
C ILE A 13 0.37 -5.72 -7.62
N GLY A 14 0.21 -6.39 -6.47
CA GLY A 14 -0.46 -5.78 -5.32
C GLY A 14 0.20 -4.47 -4.88
N ARG A 15 1.53 -4.44 -4.80
CA ARG A 15 2.28 -3.22 -4.46
C ARG A 15 2.09 -2.13 -5.50
N LEU A 16 2.14 -2.46 -6.79
CA LEU A 16 1.96 -1.49 -7.86
C LEU A 16 0.53 -0.96 -7.95
N CYS A 17 -0.49 -1.79 -7.72
CA CYS A 17 -1.87 -1.35 -7.63
C CYS A 17 -2.05 -0.37 -6.45
N LEU A 18 -1.54 -0.72 -5.26
CA LEU A 18 -1.58 0.18 -4.10
C LEU A 18 -0.87 1.49 -4.43
N ARG A 19 0.32 1.42 -5.02
CA ARG A 19 1.14 2.57 -5.39
C ARG A 19 0.40 3.48 -6.38
N ALA A 20 -0.23 2.91 -7.40
CA ALA A 20 -0.99 3.67 -8.39
C ALA A 20 -2.16 4.44 -7.77
N VAL A 21 -2.87 3.87 -6.79
CA VAL A 21 -3.95 4.57 -6.08
C VAL A 21 -3.44 5.87 -5.44
N PHE A 22 -2.26 5.84 -4.82
CA PHE A 22 -1.67 7.00 -4.16
C PHE A 22 -0.97 7.97 -5.12
N GLU A 23 -0.14 7.47 -6.05
CA GLU A 23 0.62 8.33 -6.98
C GLU A 23 -0.27 9.02 -8.01
N LEU A 24 -1.36 8.38 -8.44
CA LEU A 24 -2.33 9.00 -9.35
C LEU A 24 -3.37 9.85 -8.62
N GLY A 25 -3.30 9.95 -7.28
CA GLY A 25 -4.22 10.77 -6.49
C GLY A 25 -5.68 10.36 -6.61
N ARG A 26 -5.97 9.05 -6.74
CA ARG A 26 -7.33 8.55 -6.95
C ARG A 26 -8.19 8.82 -5.71
N ASP A 27 -9.31 9.51 -5.91
CA ASP A 27 -10.29 9.90 -4.90
C ASP A 27 -11.57 9.05 -4.94
N ASP A 28 -11.76 8.31 -6.04
CA ASP A 28 -12.85 7.38 -6.26
C ASP A 28 -12.53 5.94 -5.81
N ILE A 29 -11.32 5.68 -5.31
CA ILE A 29 -10.89 4.39 -4.75
C ILE A 29 -10.38 4.57 -3.33
N GLU A 30 -10.92 3.75 -2.41
CA GLU A 30 -10.45 3.63 -1.03
C GLU A 30 -9.92 2.21 -0.79
N VAL A 31 -8.64 2.08 -0.46
CA VAL A 31 -8.06 0.79 -0.04
C VAL A 31 -8.29 0.62 1.45
N VAL A 32 -9.18 -0.30 1.82
CA VAL A 32 -9.66 -0.45 3.20
C VAL A 32 -8.94 -1.54 3.99
N ALA A 33 -8.27 -2.47 3.32
CA ALA A 33 -7.51 -3.53 3.95
C ALA A 33 -6.48 -4.14 2.99
N LEU A 34 -5.39 -4.66 3.54
CA LEU A 34 -4.39 -5.45 2.84
C LEU A 34 -4.30 -6.83 3.49
N ASN A 35 -4.14 -7.89 2.71
CA ASN A 35 -3.78 -9.21 3.24
C ASN A 35 -2.36 -9.57 2.79
N ASN A 36 -1.49 -9.92 3.76
CA ASN A 36 -0.10 -10.27 3.48
C ASN A 36 0.41 -11.39 4.38
N ARG A 37 1.03 -12.42 3.78
CA ARG A 37 1.65 -13.53 4.53
C ARG A 37 3.01 -13.18 5.14
N GLY A 38 3.66 -12.14 4.64
CA GLY A 38 4.98 -11.71 5.10
C GLY A 38 4.91 -10.70 6.24
N ARG A 39 6.07 -10.38 6.82
CA ARG A 39 6.17 -9.31 7.81
C ARG A 39 5.88 -7.94 7.17
N ILE A 40 5.22 -7.06 7.92
CA ILE A 40 4.82 -5.73 7.46
C ILE A 40 6.03 -4.83 7.15
N ASP A 41 7.09 -4.92 7.95
CA ASP A 41 8.34 -4.17 7.73
C ASP A 41 8.97 -4.48 6.37
N THR A 42 9.03 -5.77 6.00
CA THR A 42 9.48 -6.20 4.67
C THR A 42 8.60 -5.63 3.56
N PHE A 43 7.27 -5.71 3.72
CA PHE A 43 6.34 -5.17 2.73
C PHE A 43 6.51 -3.65 2.56
N VAL A 44 6.61 -2.90 3.65
CA VAL A 44 6.79 -1.44 3.64
C VAL A 44 8.10 -1.07 2.94
N HIS A 45 9.17 -1.80 3.23
CA HIS A 45 10.44 -1.62 2.54
C HIS A 45 10.30 -1.84 1.03
N LEU A 46 9.70 -2.96 0.62
CA LEU A 46 9.48 -3.31 -0.79
C LEU A 46 8.46 -2.40 -1.51
N PHE A 47 7.55 -1.76 -0.76
CA PHE A 47 6.64 -0.76 -1.29
C PHE A 47 7.36 0.57 -1.52
N LYS A 48 8.21 0.98 -0.57
CA LYS A 48 8.99 2.22 -0.65
C LYS A 48 10.08 2.16 -1.72
N TYR A 49 10.71 1.00 -1.90
CA TYR A 49 11.82 0.80 -2.83
C TYR A 49 11.50 -0.30 -3.85
N ASP A 50 11.24 0.09 -5.10
CA ASP A 50 11.11 -0.84 -6.23
C ASP A 50 12.24 -0.61 -7.24
N SER A 51 12.93 -1.67 -7.65
CA SER A 51 14.06 -1.55 -8.59
C SER A 51 13.67 -1.09 -10.00
N VAL A 52 12.42 -1.35 -10.43
CA VAL A 52 11.94 -1.02 -11.78
C VAL A 52 11.21 0.31 -11.79
N HIS A 53 10.38 0.56 -10.78
CA HIS A 53 9.56 1.77 -10.69
C HIS A 53 10.15 2.86 -9.76
N GLY A 54 11.36 2.64 -9.26
CA GLY A 54 12.04 3.55 -8.37
C GLY A 54 11.38 3.67 -6.99
N ARG A 55 11.75 4.74 -6.28
CA ARG A 55 11.26 5.02 -4.93
C ARG A 55 9.85 5.60 -4.96
N PHE A 56 8.98 5.14 -4.06
CA PHE A 56 7.66 5.74 -3.85
C PHE A 56 7.80 7.17 -3.34
N ASN A 57 7.14 8.11 -4.02
CA ASN A 57 7.22 9.54 -3.71
C ASN A 57 6.12 9.96 -2.71
N GLY A 58 6.15 9.35 -1.53
CA GLY A 58 5.21 9.65 -0.45
C GLY A 58 5.72 9.17 0.90
N GLU A 59 5.03 9.59 1.95
CA GLU A 59 5.33 9.15 3.30
C GLU A 59 4.72 7.78 3.56
N VAL A 60 5.55 6.88 4.06
CA VAL A 60 5.14 5.53 4.42
C VAL A 60 5.72 5.19 5.78
N SER A 61 4.85 4.84 6.71
CA SER A 61 5.18 4.31 8.02
C SER A 61 4.31 3.09 8.30
N HIS A 62 4.62 2.35 9.37
CA HIS A 62 3.83 1.19 9.77
C HIS A 62 3.84 1.02 11.28
N ASP A 63 2.84 0.32 11.79
CA ASP A 63 2.84 -0.23 13.14
C ASP A 63 2.78 -1.77 13.08
N HIS A 64 2.31 -2.42 14.13
CA HIS A 64 2.25 -3.88 14.19
C HIS A 64 1.19 -4.48 13.24
N ASN A 65 0.11 -3.76 12.92
CA ASN A 65 -1.04 -4.30 12.21
C ASN A 65 -1.55 -3.40 11.07
N SER A 66 -0.78 -2.38 10.68
CA SER A 66 -1.18 -1.46 9.64
C SER A 66 0.00 -0.79 8.96
N ILE A 67 -0.27 -0.27 7.77
CA ILE A 67 0.58 0.67 7.05
C ILE A 67 -0.11 2.03 7.00
N THR A 68 0.63 3.11 7.15
CA THR A 68 0.14 4.47 6.94
C THR A 68 0.84 5.06 5.73
N ILE A 69 0.07 5.43 4.71
CA ILE A 69 0.57 6.01 3.46
C ILE A 69 -0.05 7.40 3.29
N ASN A 70 0.77 8.45 3.23
CA ASN A 70 0.33 9.84 3.12
C ASN A 70 -0.79 10.18 4.15
N GLY A 71 -0.61 9.75 5.39
CA GLY A 71 -1.59 9.94 6.48
C GLY A 71 -2.79 8.99 6.47
N LYS A 72 -2.99 8.17 5.43
CA LYS A 72 -4.08 7.18 5.38
C LYS A 72 -3.63 5.86 6.01
N LYS A 73 -4.25 5.49 7.14
CA LYS A 73 -3.99 4.23 7.85
C LYS A 73 -4.79 3.09 7.23
N ILE A 74 -4.11 2.02 6.83
CA ILE A 74 -4.70 0.83 6.19
C ILE A 74 -4.31 -0.41 7.02
N PRO A 75 -5.28 -1.17 7.55
CA PRO A 75 -5.01 -2.39 8.28
C PRO A 75 -4.41 -3.47 7.38
N VAL A 76 -3.47 -4.24 7.94
CA VAL A 76 -2.86 -5.42 7.31
C VAL A 76 -3.28 -6.67 8.09
N LEU A 77 -3.87 -7.62 7.38
CA LEU A 77 -4.41 -8.89 7.87
C LEU A 77 -3.51 -10.08 7.52
#